data_AF-A0A496ZN81-F1
#
_entry.id   AF-A0A496ZN81-F1
#
_cell.length_a   1.000
_cell.length_b   1.000
_cell.length_c   1.000
_cell.angle_alpha   90.00
_cell.angle_beta   90.00
_cell.angle_gamma   90.00
#
_symmetry.space_group_name_H-M   'P 1'
#
loop_
_entity.id
_entity.type
_entity.pdbx_description
1 polymer ?
#
loop_
_entity_poly.entity_id
_entity_poly.type
_entity_poly.pdbx_seq_one_letter_code
_entity_poly.pdbx_strand_id
1 'polypeptide(L)'
;VIISSVGASMFGATDPEFTWLDIENLLIEKNIFPYKSVAASMGGGRDLGRGLNIAGREVIREAARRNNVPLVHENNLEKNIRRKMEIFEDAVNGKPYALYVNVGGGLSSLGISVNGRLVKPGFHRHIALKNNPLKGTMFLFADRGVPIAHLLDITKISDMYDLPEAPDPLPEPGTGSMFKDERYNIKIASIASIILVILILIVIFFDHKQLKLKEDEIEI
;
A
#
# COMPACT_ATOMS: atom_id res chain seq x y z
N VAL A 1 -7.22 1.40 -14.52
CA VAL A 1 -6.47 0.48 -15.41
C VAL A 1 -5.88 -0.62 -14.55
N ILE A 2 -6.18 -1.88 -14.86
CA ILE A 2 -5.81 -3.03 -14.03
C ILE A 2 -4.99 -4.00 -14.90
N ILE A 3 -3.83 -4.43 -14.40
CA ILE A 3 -3.03 -5.50 -15.02
C ILE A 3 -2.83 -6.60 -13.98
N SER A 4 -3.42 -7.77 -14.22
CA SER A 4 -3.41 -8.88 -13.26
C SER A 4 -2.27 -9.86 -13.53
N SER A 5 -1.61 -10.35 -12.48
CA SER A 5 -0.60 -11.40 -12.59
C SER A 5 -1.25 -12.75 -12.33
N VAL A 6 -1.37 -13.61 -13.35
CA VAL A 6 -2.07 -14.90 -13.20
C VAL A 6 -1.28 -15.87 -12.33
N GLY A 7 0.04 -15.98 -12.55
CA GLY A 7 0.93 -16.77 -11.71
C GLY A 7 1.40 -16.05 -10.44
N ALA A 8 0.54 -15.25 -9.80
CA ALA A 8 0.86 -14.60 -8.53
C ALA A 8 0.94 -15.63 -7.37
N SER A 9 1.38 -15.17 -6.19
CA SER A 9 1.49 -16.01 -5.00
C SER A 9 0.14 -16.63 -4.56
N MET A 10 0.22 -17.64 -3.69
CA MET A 10 -0.80 -18.65 -3.33
C MET A 10 -2.14 -18.16 -2.73
N PHE A 11 -2.50 -16.87 -2.79
CA PHE A 11 -3.73 -16.36 -2.20
C PHE A 11 -4.88 -16.35 -3.20
N GLY A 12 -5.68 -17.42 -3.21
CA GLY A 12 -7.11 -17.36 -3.58
C GLY A 12 -7.50 -17.77 -5.01
N ALA A 13 -6.57 -18.10 -5.89
CA ALA A 13 -6.87 -18.56 -7.26
C ALA A 13 -5.93 -19.70 -7.71
N THR A 14 -5.79 -20.72 -6.87
CA THR A 14 -4.88 -21.86 -7.09
C THR A 14 -5.45 -22.95 -7.99
N ASP A 15 -6.72 -22.85 -8.38
CA ASP A 15 -7.34 -23.77 -9.33
C ASP A 15 -6.94 -23.38 -10.77
N PRO A 16 -6.22 -24.26 -11.51
CA PRO A 16 -5.86 -24.03 -12.91
C PRO A 16 -7.05 -23.74 -13.82
N GLU A 17 -8.22 -24.28 -13.50
CA GLU A 17 -9.46 -24.12 -14.27
C GLU A 17 -10.31 -22.95 -13.77
N PHE A 18 -9.94 -22.31 -12.66
CA PHE A 18 -10.67 -21.18 -12.07
C PHE A 18 -9.71 -20.14 -11.46
N THR A 19 -8.96 -19.48 -12.34
CA THR A 19 -7.96 -18.46 -12.00
C THR A 19 -8.61 -17.12 -11.64
N TRP A 20 -7.82 -16.13 -11.21
CA TRP A 20 -8.32 -14.79 -10.95
C TRP A 20 -9.06 -14.17 -12.15
N LEU A 21 -8.62 -14.45 -13.39
CA LEU A 21 -9.29 -13.90 -14.58
C LEU A 21 -10.71 -14.49 -14.76
N ASP A 22 -10.92 -15.72 -14.33
CA ASP A 22 -12.22 -16.39 -14.36
C ASP A 22 -13.14 -15.86 -13.27
N ILE A 23 -12.59 -15.70 -12.06
CA ILE A 23 -13.27 -15.06 -10.93
C ILE A 23 -13.67 -13.63 -11.31
N GLU A 24 -12.75 -12.85 -11.90
CA GLU A 24 -13.01 -11.49 -12.36
C GLU A 24 -14.16 -11.46 -13.37
N ASN A 25 -14.13 -12.31 -14.40
CA ASN A 25 -15.22 -12.40 -15.38
C ASN A 25 -16.55 -12.80 -14.75
N LEU A 26 -16.58 -13.79 -13.87
CA LEU A 26 -17.80 -14.19 -13.16
C LEU A 26 -18.38 -13.02 -12.35
N LEU A 27 -17.54 -12.29 -11.61
CA LEU A 27 -17.97 -11.15 -10.80
C LEU A 27 -18.52 -9.99 -11.66
N ILE A 28 -17.97 -9.79 -12.87
CA ILE A 28 -18.49 -8.82 -13.84
C ILE A 28 -19.85 -9.29 -14.39
N GLU A 29 -19.98 -10.56 -14.80
CA GLU A 29 -21.24 -11.13 -15.30
C GLU A 29 -22.36 -11.05 -14.27
N LYS A 30 -22.02 -11.17 -12.98
CA LYS A 30 -22.96 -11.00 -11.86
C LYS A 30 -23.20 -9.54 -11.47
N ASN A 31 -22.65 -8.57 -12.21
CA ASN A 31 -22.74 -7.13 -11.94
C ASN A 31 -22.21 -6.74 -10.55
N ILE A 32 -21.27 -7.51 -9.99
CA ILE A 32 -20.62 -7.20 -8.71
C ILE A 32 -19.47 -6.22 -8.93
N PHE A 33 -18.65 -6.45 -9.97
CA PHE A 33 -17.54 -5.58 -10.32
C PHE A 33 -17.79 -4.80 -11.61
N PRO A 34 -17.62 -3.47 -11.59
CA PRO A 34 -17.66 -2.64 -12.80
C PRO A 34 -16.29 -2.49 -13.47
N TYR A 35 -15.27 -3.26 -13.05
CA TYR A 35 -13.89 -3.12 -13.51
C TYR A 35 -13.36 -4.46 -14.02
N LYS A 36 -12.55 -4.42 -15.09
CA LYS A 36 -11.87 -5.58 -15.69
C LYS A 36 -10.40 -5.30 -15.92
N SER A 37 -9.58 -6.34 -15.86
CA SER A 37 -8.19 -6.29 -16.27
C SER A 37 -8.07 -5.97 -17.76
N VAL A 38 -7.29 -4.93 -18.10
CA VAL A 38 -7.01 -4.57 -19.50
C VAL A 38 -5.96 -5.47 -20.13
N ALA A 39 -5.14 -6.10 -19.29
CA ALA A 39 -4.14 -7.09 -19.65
C ALA A 39 -3.84 -7.99 -18.45
N ALA A 40 -3.21 -9.12 -18.73
CA ALA A 40 -2.66 -10.02 -17.72
C ALA A 40 -1.15 -10.20 -17.95
N SER A 41 -0.42 -10.72 -16.96
CA SER A 41 0.96 -11.17 -17.14
C SER A 41 1.16 -12.58 -16.61
N MET A 42 2.25 -13.21 -17.05
CA MET A 42 2.60 -14.56 -16.59
C MET A 42 2.74 -14.64 -15.06
N GLY A 43 3.22 -13.59 -14.41
CA GLY A 43 3.56 -13.66 -13.00
C GLY A 43 4.75 -14.58 -12.75
N GLY A 44 4.79 -15.19 -11.56
CA GLY A 44 5.90 -16.02 -11.12
C GLY A 44 7.24 -15.27 -11.12
N GLY A 45 8.33 -16.03 -11.13
CA GLY A 45 9.68 -15.46 -11.09
C GLY A 45 9.94 -14.57 -12.31
N ARG A 46 10.36 -13.32 -12.04
CA ARG A 46 10.65 -12.28 -13.05
C ARG A 46 9.48 -11.95 -13.97
N ASP A 47 8.24 -12.26 -13.59
CA ASP A 47 7.06 -12.07 -14.45
C ASP A 47 7.11 -12.89 -15.75
N LEU A 48 7.89 -13.98 -15.75
CA LEU A 48 8.09 -14.88 -16.91
C LEU A 48 7.53 -16.30 -16.63
N GLY A 49 6.79 -16.47 -15.54
CA GLY A 49 6.38 -17.79 -15.06
C GLY A 49 7.56 -18.66 -14.61
N ARG A 50 8.71 -18.06 -14.26
CA ARG A 50 9.84 -18.85 -13.72
C ARG A 50 9.44 -19.47 -12.37
N GLY A 51 9.75 -20.74 -12.19
CA GLY A 51 9.26 -21.55 -11.07
C GLY A 51 8.08 -22.44 -11.45
N LEU A 52 7.40 -22.14 -12.57
CA LEU A 52 6.40 -23.02 -13.17
C LEU A 52 7.04 -23.92 -14.23
N ASN A 53 6.56 -25.17 -14.29
CA ASN A 53 6.84 -26.08 -15.38
C ASN A 53 6.11 -25.64 -16.66
N ILE A 54 6.31 -26.36 -17.77
CA ILE A 54 5.70 -26.03 -19.07
C ILE A 54 4.18 -26.02 -18.95
N ALA A 55 3.58 -27.06 -18.36
CA ALA A 55 2.15 -27.18 -18.17
C ALA A 55 1.54 -26.00 -17.40
N GLY A 56 2.17 -25.57 -16.29
CA GLY A 56 1.70 -24.43 -15.51
C GLY A 56 1.76 -23.10 -16.26
N ARG A 57 2.72 -22.94 -17.18
CA ARG A 57 2.75 -21.76 -18.07
C ARG A 57 1.66 -21.83 -19.13
N GLU A 58 1.37 -23.00 -19.69
CA GLU A 58 0.25 -23.16 -20.62
C GLU A 58 -1.09 -22.87 -19.95
N VAL A 59 -1.31 -23.33 -18.71
CA VAL A 59 -2.50 -22.99 -17.92
C VAL A 59 -2.73 -21.48 -17.87
N ILE A 60 -1.67 -20.69 -17.65
CA ILE A 60 -1.77 -19.23 -17.61
C ILE A 60 -2.14 -18.63 -18.97
N ARG A 61 -1.55 -19.15 -20.06
CA ARG A 61 -1.89 -18.69 -21.42
C ARG A 61 -3.33 -19.02 -21.77
N GLU A 62 -3.76 -20.23 -21.45
CA GLU A 62 -5.14 -20.67 -21.65
C GLU A 62 -6.12 -19.86 -20.81
N ALA A 63 -5.77 -19.52 -19.56
CA ALA A 63 -6.56 -18.63 -18.72
C ALA A 63 -6.72 -17.24 -19.32
N ALA A 64 -5.65 -16.63 -19.84
CA ALA A 64 -5.74 -15.35 -20.54
C ALA A 64 -6.60 -15.46 -21.81
N ARG A 65 -6.41 -16.53 -22.61
CA ARG A 65 -7.13 -16.78 -23.86
C ARG A 65 -8.64 -16.96 -23.62
N ARG A 66 -9.04 -17.84 -22.70
CA ARG A 66 -10.46 -18.14 -22.42
C ARG A 66 -11.22 -16.97 -21.82
N ASN A 67 -10.54 -16.07 -21.11
CA ASN A 67 -11.12 -14.85 -20.53
C ASN A 67 -11.05 -13.62 -21.46
N ASN A 68 -10.47 -13.79 -22.66
CA ASN A 68 -10.23 -12.75 -23.66
C ASN A 68 -9.47 -11.54 -23.08
N VAL A 69 -8.38 -11.81 -22.35
CA VAL A 69 -7.50 -10.78 -21.77
C VAL A 69 -6.13 -10.85 -22.43
N PRO A 70 -5.63 -9.76 -23.02
CA PRO A 70 -4.29 -9.72 -23.62
C PRO A 70 -3.20 -10.09 -22.61
N LEU A 71 -2.28 -10.95 -23.01
CA LEU A 71 -1.20 -11.42 -22.14
C LEU A 71 0.11 -10.68 -22.43
N VAL A 72 0.69 -10.05 -21.42
CA VAL A 72 2.04 -9.50 -21.42
C VAL A 72 3.04 -10.62 -21.22
N HIS A 73 3.78 -10.95 -22.27
CA HIS A 73 4.79 -12.00 -22.26
C HIS A 73 5.92 -11.69 -23.25
N GLU A 74 6.93 -10.99 -22.74
CA GLU A 74 8.16 -10.64 -23.42
C GLU A 74 9.33 -11.53 -22.98
N ASN A 75 10.46 -11.41 -23.66
CA ASN A 75 11.64 -12.25 -23.43
C ASN A 75 12.32 -12.04 -22.05
N ASN A 76 12.04 -10.93 -21.36
CA ASN A 76 12.63 -10.63 -20.06
C ASN A 76 11.75 -9.66 -19.24
N LEU A 77 12.12 -9.51 -17.96
CA LEU A 77 11.40 -8.69 -16.99
C LEU A 77 11.34 -7.22 -17.42
N GLU A 78 12.45 -6.68 -17.92
CA GLU A 78 12.61 -5.27 -18.31
C GLU A 78 11.67 -4.92 -19.47
N LYS A 79 11.54 -5.82 -20.45
CA LYS A 79 10.59 -5.71 -21.56
C LYS A 79 9.15 -5.86 -21.09
N ASN A 80 8.85 -6.80 -20.17
CA ASN A 80 7.52 -6.90 -19.57
C ASN A 80 7.13 -5.61 -18.83
N ILE A 81 8.04 -5.02 -18.06
CA ILE A 81 7.83 -3.73 -17.37
C ILE A 81 7.50 -2.65 -18.39
N ARG A 82 8.31 -2.53 -19.46
CA ARG A 82 8.08 -1.56 -20.54
C ARG A 82 6.71 -1.76 -21.20
N ARG A 83 6.38 -3.00 -21.55
CA ARG A 83 5.09 -3.34 -22.17
C ARG A 83 3.90 -3.00 -21.26
N LYS A 84 4.02 -3.21 -19.95
CA LYS A 84 3.00 -2.77 -18.99
C LYS A 84 2.87 -1.25 -18.94
N MET A 85 3.98 -0.50 -18.98
CA MET A 85 3.94 0.96 -19.03
C MET A 85 3.25 1.49 -20.29
N GLU A 86 3.52 0.88 -21.45
CA GLU A 86 2.82 1.19 -22.71
C GLU A 86 1.31 0.96 -22.56
N ILE A 87 0.90 -0.19 -22.02
CA ILE A 87 -0.53 -0.50 -21.77
C ILE A 87 -1.19 0.51 -20.83
N PHE A 88 -0.46 0.95 -19.80
CA PHE A 88 -0.96 2.02 -18.93
C PHE A 88 -1.15 3.33 -19.72
N GLU A 89 -0.14 3.77 -20.47
CA GLU A 89 -0.20 5.00 -21.26
C GLU A 89 -1.34 4.99 -22.29
N ASP A 90 -1.52 3.89 -23.01
CA ASP A 90 -2.58 3.70 -24.00
C ASP A 90 -3.98 3.74 -23.35
N ALA A 91 -4.12 3.25 -22.12
CA ALA A 91 -5.42 3.11 -21.46
C ALA A 91 -6.00 4.43 -20.91
N VAL A 92 -5.20 5.49 -20.76
CA VAL A 92 -5.66 6.76 -20.16
C VAL A 92 -5.85 7.92 -21.14
N ASN A 93 -5.59 7.73 -22.44
CA ASN A 93 -5.74 8.77 -23.48
C ASN A 93 -5.16 10.14 -23.04
N GLY A 94 -3.97 10.12 -22.42
CA GLY A 94 -3.29 11.33 -21.95
C GLY A 94 -3.77 11.91 -20.61
N LYS A 95 -4.75 11.30 -19.93
CA LYS A 95 -5.16 11.72 -18.58
C LYS A 95 -4.09 11.30 -17.55
N PRO A 96 -3.79 12.16 -16.55
CA PRO A 96 -2.84 11.81 -15.51
C PRO A 96 -3.40 10.73 -14.59
N TYR A 97 -2.53 9.87 -14.07
CA TYR A 97 -2.86 8.91 -13.02
C TYR A 97 -2.87 9.60 -11.66
N ALA A 98 -3.95 9.42 -10.90
CA ALA A 98 -4.08 9.95 -9.54
C ALA A 98 -3.37 9.08 -8.48
N LEU A 99 -3.25 7.78 -8.74
CA LEU A 99 -2.70 6.80 -7.81
C LEU A 99 -2.22 5.56 -8.57
N TYR A 100 -1.09 5.00 -8.17
CA TYR A 100 -0.68 3.65 -8.54
C TYR A 100 -0.86 2.71 -7.35
N VAL A 101 -1.52 1.58 -7.57
CA VAL A 101 -1.75 0.56 -6.53
C VAL A 101 -0.91 -0.67 -6.84
N ASN A 102 0.07 -0.96 -5.98
CA ASN A 102 0.77 -2.22 -6.02
C ASN A 102 0.09 -3.23 -5.10
N VAL A 103 -0.20 -4.42 -5.61
CA VAL A 103 -0.67 -5.56 -4.80
C VAL A 103 0.34 -6.70 -4.91
N GLY A 104 0.86 -7.17 -3.77
CA GLY A 104 1.82 -8.27 -3.69
C GLY A 104 3.24 -7.92 -4.11
N GLY A 105 4.07 -8.96 -4.24
CA GLY A 105 5.53 -8.85 -4.40
C GLY A 105 6.07 -9.06 -5.82
N GLY A 106 5.23 -8.87 -6.84
CA GLY A 106 5.63 -9.09 -8.23
C GLY A 106 6.82 -8.23 -8.66
N LEU A 107 7.85 -8.87 -9.23
CA LEU A 107 9.05 -8.15 -9.67
C LEU A 107 8.80 -7.17 -10.81
N SER A 108 7.72 -7.31 -11.59
CA SER A 108 7.36 -6.29 -12.57
C SER A 108 6.92 -4.97 -11.95
N SER A 109 6.40 -4.99 -10.72
CA SER A 109 6.06 -3.78 -9.98
C SER A 109 7.23 -3.28 -9.14
N LEU A 110 7.93 -4.20 -8.45
CA LEU A 110 9.04 -3.86 -7.57
C LEU A 110 10.38 -3.62 -8.30
N GLY A 111 10.57 -4.19 -9.48
CA GLY A 111 11.85 -4.27 -10.19
C GLY A 111 12.76 -5.37 -9.63
N ILE A 112 13.10 -5.27 -8.34
CA ILE A 112 13.93 -6.24 -7.61
C ILE A 112 13.32 -6.59 -6.26
N SER A 113 13.58 -7.80 -5.76
CA SER A 113 12.96 -8.31 -4.52
C SER A 113 13.32 -7.48 -3.29
N VAL A 114 14.54 -6.94 -3.22
CA VAL A 114 14.98 -6.11 -2.08
C VAL A 114 14.14 -4.85 -1.93
N ASN A 115 13.57 -4.31 -3.01
CA ASN A 115 12.73 -3.11 -2.94
C ASN A 115 11.45 -3.33 -2.13
N GLY A 116 10.90 -4.55 -2.11
CA GLY A 116 9.75 -4.88 -1.26
C GLY A 116 10.07 -4.83 0.23
N ARG A 117 11.34 -4.86 0.62
CA ARG A 117 11.76 -4.65 2.02
C ARG A 117 12.13 -3.20 2.32
N LEU A 118 12.59 -2.46 1.31
CA LEU A 118 13.01 -1.06 1.46
C LEU A 118 11.84 -0.09 1.46
N VAL A 119 10.79 -0.37 0.67
CA VAL A 119 9.53 0.39 0.68
C VAL A 119 8.58 -0.27 1.66
N LYS A 120 8.25 0.41 2.75
CA LYS A 120 7.26 -0.09 3.72
C LYS A 120 5.88 -0.22 3.05
N PRO A 121 5.06 -1.21 3.43
CA PRO A 121 3.65 -1.25 3.03
C PRO A 121 2.91 0.04 3.43
N GLY A 122 1.88 0.42 2.68
CA GLY A 122 1.04 1.59 2.96
C GLY A 122 1.07 2.66 1.86
N PHE A 123 0.63 3.88 2.20
CA PHE A 123 0.52 5.01 1.27
C PHE A 123 1.77 5.88 1.26
N HIS A 124 2.27 6.17 0.06
CA HIS A 124 3.46 7.00 -0.17
C HIS A 124 3.13 8.10 -1.18
N ARG A 125 3.22 9.36 -0.76
CA ARG A 125 3.15 10.50 -1.70
C ARG A 125 4.38 10.56 -2.60
N HIS A 126 5.54 10.20 -2.07
CA HIS A 126 6.81 10.16 -2.78
C HIS A 126 7.65 8.99 -2.26
N ILE A 127 8.40 8.34 -3.14
CA ILE A 127 9.36 7.28 -2.76
C ILE A 127 10.77 7.85 -2.91
N ALA A 128 11.53 7.90 -1.82
CA ALA A 128 12.86 8.54 -1.78
C ALA A 128 14.03 7.64 -2.18
N LEU A 129 13.79 6.40 -2.63
CA LEU A 129 14.84 5.43 -2.97
C LEU A 129 15.62 5.87 -4.21
N LYS A 130 16.88 6.26 -3.98
CA LYS A 130 17.86 6.55 -5.03
C LYS A 130 18.68 5.29 -5.33
N ASN A 131 19.16 5.15 -6.57
CA ASN A 131 20.01 4.05 -7.04
C ASN A 131 19.34 2.66 -7.07
N ASN A 132 18.17 2.58 -7.72
CA ASN A 132 17.51 1.31 -7.97
C ASN A 132 18.03 0.69 -9.28
N PRO A 133 18.73 -0.46 -9.27
CA PRO A 133 19.34 -1.04 -10.47
C PRO A 133 18.31 -1.48 -11.51
N LEU A 134 17.08 -1.79 -11.09
CA LEU A 134 15.94 -1.97 -11.98
C LEU A 134 14.67 -1.40 -11.35
N LYS A 135 14.06 -0.43 -12.03
CA LYS A 135 12.78 0.16 -11.62
C LYS A 135 11.61 -0.61 -12.24
N GLY A 136 10.81 -1.25 -11.39
CA GLY A 136 9.51 -1.79 -11.80
C GLY A 136 8.47 -0.68 -12.00
N THR A 137 7.27 -1.04 -12.44
CA THR A 137 6.19 -0.09 -12.74
C THR A 137 5.89 0.84 -11.56
N MET A 138 5.91 0.34 -10.31
CA MET A 138 5.70 1.18 -9.12
C MET A 138 6.69 2.35 -9.02
N PHE A 139 7.98 2.08 -9.27
CA PHE A 139 9.01 3.11 -9.22
C PHE A 139 8.93 4.06 -10.41
N LEU A 140 8.57 3.56 -11.59
CA LEU A 140 8.36 4.40 -12.78
C LEU A 140 7.19 5.36 -12.59
N PHE A 141 6.12 4.94 -11.91
CA PHE A 141 5.03 5.83 -11.51
C PHE A 141 5.45 6.83 -10.43
N ALA A 142 6.20 6.39 -9.43
CA ALA A 142 6.71 7.28 -8.38
C ALA A 142 7.65 8.36 -8.95
N ASP A 143 8.51 8.03 -9.92
CA ASP A 143 9.37 8.98 -10.62
C ASP A 143 8.57 10.04 -11.39
N ARG A 144 7.36 9.69 -11.86
CA ARG A 144 6.41 10.60 -12.53
C ARG A 144 5.59 11.44 -11.54
N GLY A 145 5.87 11.35 -10.24
CA GLY A 145 5.15 12.08 -9.19
C GLY A 145 3.77 11.50 -8.86
N VAL A 146 3.46 10.28 -9.30
CA VAL A 146 2.19 9.62 -8.98
C VAL A 146 2.29 8.98 -7.59
N PRO A 147 1.36 9.29 -6.65
CA PRO A 147 1.31 8.65 -5.35
C PRO A 147 1.15 7.12 -5.46
N ILE A 148 1.69 6.39 -4.48
CA ILE A 148 1.73 4.93 -4.47
C ILE A 148 0.97 4.40 -3.25
N ALA A 149 0.04 3.46 -3.48
CA ALA A 149 -0.49 2.58 -2.44
C ALA A 149 0.20 1.20 -2.57
N HIS A 150 1.04 0.84 -1.60
CA HIS A 150 1.87 -0.36 -1.62
C HIS A 150 1.33 -1.45 -0.69
N LEU A 151 0.57 -2.41 -1.25
CA LEU A 151 -0.08 -3.50 -0.52
C LEU A 151 0.71 -4.81 -0.66
N LEU A 152 1.88 -4.90 -0.02
CA LEU A 152 2.75 -6.08 -0.11
C LEU A 152 2.56 -7.09 1.02
N ASP A 153 2.29 -6.61 2.23
CA ASP A 153 2.26 -7.41 3.45
C ASP A 153 1.01 -7.01 4.23
N ILE A 154 -0.08 -7.73 3.95
CA ILE A 154 -1.39 -7.40 4.53
C ILE A 154 -1.40 -7.60 6.04
N THR A 155 -0.67 -8.59 6.55
CA THR A 155 -0.50 -8.86 7.98
C THR A 155 0.16 -7.68 8.70
N LYS A 156 1.28 -7.16 8.17
CA LYS A 156 1.89 -5.93 8.74
C LYS A 156 0.99 -4.71 8.63
N ILE A 157 0.20 -4.60 7.56
CA ILE A 157 -0.77 -3.50 7.45
C ILE A 157 -1.83 -3.64 8.54
N SER A 158 -2.37 -4.85 8.74
CA SER A 158 -3.33 -5.13 9.80
C SER A 158 -2.76 -4.79 11.17
N ASP A 159 -1.56 -5.25 11.49
CA ASP A 159 -0.85 -4.95 12.75
C ASP A 159 -0.67 -3.44 12.96
N MET A 160 -0.21 -2.70 11.93
CA MET A 160 0.02 -1.25 12.03
C MET A 160 -1.24 -0.46 12.33
N TYR A 161 -2.40 -0.99 11.93
CA TYR A 161 -3.69 -0.33 12.05
C TYR A 161 -4.61 -1.01 13.06
N ASP A 162 -4.09 -1.94 13.87
CA ASP A 162 -4.83 -2.69 14.89
C ASP A 162 -6.11 -3.32 14.32
N LEU A 163 -5.99 -3.87 13.12
CA LEU A 163 -7.04 -4.63 12.45
C LEU A 163 -6.88 -6.11 12.79
N PRO A 164 -7.98 -6.83 13.09
CA PRO A 164 -7.89 -8.26 13.35
C PRO A 164 -7.46 -9.02 12.09
N GLU A 165 -6.55 -9.97 12.25
CA GLU A 165 -6.16 -10.88 11.18
C GLU A 165 -7.14 -12.05 11.08
N ALA A 166 -7.78 -12.20 9.92
CA ALA A 166 -8.76 -13.25 9.64
C ALA A 166 -9.80 -13.46 10.79
N PRO A 167 -10.52 -12.40 11.20
CA PRO A 167 -11.48 -12.48 12.28
C PRO A 167 -12.63 -13.44 11.96
N ASP A 168 -13.00 -14.26 12.93
CA ASP A 168 -14.22 -15.07 12.90
C ASP A 168 -14.99 -14.85 14.22
N PRO A 169 -16.19 -14.22 14.18
CA PRO A 169 -16.90 -13.72 13.01
C PRO A 169 -16.26 -12.46 12.40
N LEU A 170 -16.61 -12.14 11.15
CA LEU A 170 -16.21 -10.87 10.53
C LEU A 170 -16.73 -9.68 11.35
N PRO A 171 -15.89 -8.65 11.62
CA PRO A 171 -16.32 -7.47 12.35
C PRO A 171 -17.31 -6.65 11.51
N GLU A 172 -18.19 -5.92 12.19
CA GLU A 172 -19.13 -5.03 11.49
C GLU A 172 -18.36 -3.93 10.73
N PRO A 173 -18.72 -3.64 9.46
CA PRO A 173 -18.08 -2.56 8.71
C PRO A 173 -18.14 -1.21 9.44
N GLY A 174 -17.03 -0.49 9.46
CA GLY A 174 -16.91 0.79 10.19
C GLY A 174 -16.60 0.65 11.67
N THR A 175 -16.38 -0.57 12.18
CA THR A 175 -15.87 -0.82 13.54
C THR A 175 -14.35 -0.98 13.53
N GLY A 176 -13.69 -0.57 14.62
CA GLY A 176 -12.22 -0.63 14.77
C GLY A 176 -11.59 0.73 15.08
N SER A 177 -10.32 0.71 15.48
CA SER A 177 -9.52 1.91 15.80
C SER A 177 -9.33 2.82 14.58
N MET A 178 -9.17 2.24 13.39
CA MET A 178 -9.08 2.96 12.10
C MET A 178 -10.28 3.86 11.77
N PHE A 179 -11.45 3.58 12.34
CA PHE A 179 -12.67 4.37 12.14
C PHE A 179 -12.96 5.33 13.30
N LYS A 180 -12.05 5.42 14.27
CA LYS A 180 -12.12 6.34 15.40
C LYS A 180 -11.12 7.48 15.21
N ASP A 181 -11.58 8.71 15.41
CA ASP A 181 -10.75 9.91 15.38
C ASP A 181 -10.67 10.46 16.81
N GLU A 182 -9.47 10.52 17.39
CA GLU A 182 -9.27 11.11 18.71
C GLU A 182 -9.43 12.62 18.62
N ARG A 183 -10.56 13.13 19.12
CA ARG A 183 -10.81 14.57 19.18
C ARG A 183 -10.60 15.10 20.59
N TYR A 184 -9.56 15.89 20.75
CA TYR A 184 -9.34 16.62 21.99
C TYR A 184 -10.39 17.72 22.17
N ASN A 185 -10.99 17.77 23.37
CA ASN A 185 -11.86 18.87 23.73
C ASN A 185 -11.00 20.10 24.02
N ILE A 186 -10.86 20.97 23.01
CA ILE A 186 -10.02 22.18 23.07
C ILE A 186 -10.39 23.05 24.28
N LYS A 187 -11.68 23.12 24.67
CA LYS A 187 -12.10 23.89 25.85
C LYS A 187 -11.47 23.34 27.13
N ILE A 188 -11.56 22.03 27.34
CA ILE A 188 -10.98 21.37 28.52
C ILE A 188 -9.45 21.51 28.50
N ALA A 189 -8.82 21.28 27.35
CA ALA A 189 -7.38 21.45 27.18
C ALA A 189 -6.92 22.88 27.51
N SER A 190 -7.63 23.89 27.02
CA SER A 190 -7.32 25.30 27.32
C SER A 190 -7.47 25.63 28.81
N ILE A 191 -8.56 25.17 29.47
CA ILE A 191 -8.76 25.38 30.91
C ILE A 191 -7.61 24.72 31.70
N ALA A 192 -7.28 23.46 31.37
CA ALA A 192 -6.19 22.73 32.02
C ALA A 192 -4.84 23.42 31.83
N SER A 193 -4.54 23.93 30.61
CA SER A 193 -3.34 24.72 30.35
C SER A 193 -3.28 26.02 31.15
N ILE A 194 -4.41 26.74 31.28
CA ILE A 194 -4.47 27.97 32.09
C ILE A 194 -4.19 27.65 33.56
N ILE A 195 -4.81 26.60 34.11
CA ILE A 195 -4.59 26.17 35.50
C ILE A 195 -3.11 25.81 35.71
N LEU A 196 -2.50 25.08 34.77
CA LEU A 196 -1.09 24.71 34.84
C LEU A 196 -0.18 25.95 34.86
N VAL A 197 -0.45 26.93 34.00
CA VAL A 197 0.31 28.20 33.97
C VAL A 197 0.16 28.95 35.29
N ILE A 198 -1.05 29.04 35.85
CA ILE A 198 -1.29 29.70 37.14
C ILE A 198 -0.52 29.00 38.27
N LEU A 199 -0.54 27.65 38.32
CA LEU A 199 0.20 26.89 39.32
C LEU A 199 1.71 27.12 39.20
N ILE A 200 2.25 27.14 37.98
CA ILE A 200 3.67 27.45 37.74
C ILE A 200 4.00 28.86 38.25
N LEU A 201 3.16 29.86 37.95
CA LEU A 201 3.36 31.24 38.42
C LEU A 201 3.31 31.34 39.95
N ILE A 202 2.40 30.62 40.60
CA ILE A 202 2.31 30.56 42.06
C ILE A 202 3.59 29.98 42.66
N VAL A 203 4.08 28.86 42.12
CA VAL A 203 5.32 28.22 42.59
C VAL A 203 6.50 29.17 42.42
N ILE A 204 6.66 29.80 41.25
CA ILE A 204 7.74 30.78 40.98
C ILE A 204 7.65 31.95 41.96
N PHE A 205 6.45 32.45 42.25
CA PHE A 205 6.26 33.56 43.19
C PHE A 205 6.66 33.17 44.61
N PHE A 206 6.27 32.00 45.09
CA PHE A 206 6.65 31.50 46.42
C PHE A 206 8.15 31.25 46.52
N ASP A 207 8.77 30.70 45.47
CA ASP A 207 10.22 30.46 45.40
C ASP A 207 11.01 31.77 45.45
N HIS A 208 10.64 32.76 44.61
CA HIS A 208 11.22 34.11 44.67
C HIS A 208 11.04 34.78 46.04
N LYS A 209 9.89 34.59 46.69
CA LYS A 209 9.64 35.15 48.03
C LYS A 209 10.52 34.47 49.09
N GLN A 210 10.72 33.16 49.02
CA GLN A 210 11.64 32.44 49.92
C GLN A 210 13.09 32.85 49.71
N LEU A 211 13.51 33.05 48.45
CA LEU A 211 14.86 33.54 48.13
C LEU A 211 15.11 34.93 48.71
N LYS A 212 14.16 35.86 48.55
CA LYS A 212 14.24 37.20 49.16
C LYS A 212 14.29 37.17 50.69
N LEU A 213 13.44 36.36 51.34
CA LEU A 213 13.45 36.23 52.80
C LEU A 213 14.79 35.68 53.33
N LYS A 214 15.44 34.78 52.59
CA LYS A 214 16.79 34.30 52.92
C LYS A 214 17.86 35.37 52.74
N GLU A 215 17.77 36.21 51.72
CA GLU A 215 18.69 37.34 51.54
C GLU A 215 18.54 38.36 52.69
N ASP A 216 17.30 38.70 53.07
CA ASP A 216 17.01 39.63 54.16
C ASP A 216 17.44 39.10 55.55
N GLU A 217 17.41 37.78 55.79
CA GLU A 217 17.91 37.16 57.05
C GLU A 217 19.44 37.12 57.15
N ILE A 218 20.17 37.21 56.04
CA ILE A 218 21.65 37.19 56.01
C ILE A 218 22.24 38.59 56.22
N GLU A 219 21.46 39.66 56.00
CA GLU A 219 21.89 41.06 56.16
C GLU A 219 21.67 41.65 57.58
N ILE A 220 21.22 40.86 58.57
CA ILE A 220 21.03 41.27 59.99
C ILE A 220 22.18 40.74 60.86
#